data_AF-A0A7C2MS56-F1
#
_entry.id   AF-A0A7C2MS56-F1
#
_cell.length_a   1.000
_cell.length_b   1.000
_cell.length_c   1.000
_cell.angle_alpha   90.00
_cell.angle_beta   90.00
_cell.angle_gamma   90.00
#
_symmetry.space_group_name_H-M   'P 1'
#
loop_
_entity.id
_entity.type
_entity.pdbx_description
1 polymer ?
#
loop_
_entity_poly.entity_id
_entity_poly.type
_entity_poly.pdbx_seq_one_letter_code
_entity_poly.pdbx_strand_id
1 'polypeptide(L)'
;MLAYDDRSGKMTTEPERENLKPCPLCGGTLEDTPAATIPFVVKGCVVIVKEAPADICDQCGHAFVANDVAGPLSELVRDAVSRKTELAVVNFSETLVGA
;
A
#
# COMPACT_ATOMS: atom_id res chain seq x y z
N MET A 1 -8.46 -33.68 -5.60
CA MET A 1 -9.79 -33.80 -4.92
C MET A 1 -10.49 -32.47 -5.13
N LEU A 2 -11.73 -32.46 -5.61
CA LEU A 2 -12.44 -31.21 -5.90
C LEU A 2 -12.98 -30.61 -4.59
N ALA A 3 -12.74 -29.32 -4.33
CA ALA A 3 -13.32 -28.60 -3.20
C ALA A 3 -14.55 -27.79 -3.65
N TYR A 4 -15.55 -27.64 -2.78
CA TYR A 4 -16.76 -26.88 -3.05
C TYR A 4 -16.61 -25.48 -2.45
N ASP A 5 -16.69 -24.44 -3.30
CA ASP A 5 -16.59 -23.05 -2.86
C ASP A 5 -18.00 -22.50 -2.57
N ASP A 6 -18.31 -22.28 -1.30
CA ASP A 6 -19.62 -21.81 -0.82
C ASP A 6 -20.01 -20.43 -1.37
N ARG A 7 -19.05 -19.63 -1.85
CA ARG A 7 -19.34 -18.34 -2.49
C ARG A 7 -19.75 -18.48 -3.96
N SER A 8 -19.24 -19.49 -4.65
CA SER A 8 -19.47 -19.69 -6.10
C SER A 8 -20.40 -20.87 -6.42
N GLY A 9 -20.71 -21.71 -5.43
CA GLY A 9 -21.61 -22.85 -5.56
C GLY A 9 -21.11 -23.94 -6.51
N LYS A 10 -19.79 -24.05 -6.72
CA LYS A 10 -19.18 -24.97 -7.69
C LYS A 10 -18.04 -25.78 -7.08
N MET A 11 -17.78 -26.95 -7.67
CA MET A 11 -16.65 -27.82 -7.34
C MET A 11 -15.44 -27.50 -8.23
N THR A 12 -14.29 -27.15 -7.64
CA THR A 12 -13.06 -26.77 -8.35
C THR A 12 -11.87 -27.68 -8.03
N THR A 13 -11.02 -27.97 -9.03
CA THR A 13 -9.70 -28.58 -8.82
C THR A 13 -8.72 -27.46 -8.55
N GLU A 14 -8.07 -27.43 -7.40
CA GLU A 14 -7.19 -26.31 -7.05
C GLU A 14 -5.73 -26.70 -7.32
N PRO A 15 -4.99 -26.04 -8.24
CA PRO A 15 -3.81 -25.35 -7.75
C PRO A 15 -4.34 -24.26 -6.83
N GLU A 16 -4.25 -24.55 -5.53
CA GLU A 16 -4.03 -23.59 -4.47
C GLU A 16 -4.53 -22.17 -4.78
N ARG A 17 -5.77 -21.85 -4.37
CA ARG A 17 -6.10 -20.48 -3.94
C ARG A 17 -5.35 -20.15 -2.63
N GLU A 18 -4.12 -20.59 -2.49
CA GLU A 18 -3.27 -20.28 -1.34
C GLU A 18 -2.69 -18.89 -1.53
N ASN A 19 -3.00 -17.99 -0.60
CA ASN A 19 -2.30 -16.75 -0.32
C ASN A 19 -2.42 -15.54 -1.28
N LEU A 20 -3.48 -15.43 -2.08
CA LEU A 20 -3.82 -14.12 -2.65
C LEU A 20 -4.47 -13.25 -1.56
N LYS A 21 -3.78 -12.18 -1.11
CA LYS A 21 -4.32 -11.19 -0.16
C LYS A 21 -5.36 -10.32 -0.89
N PRO A 22 -6.67 -10.43 -0.62
CA PRO A 22 -7.66 -9.64 -1.33
C PRO A 22 -7.69 -8.19 -0.83
N CYS A 23 -7.84 -7.24 -1.76
CA CYS A 23 -8.01 -5.84 -1.44
C CYS A 23 -9.36 -5.62 -0.72
N PRO A 24 -9.37 -5.03 0.48
CA PRO A 24 -10.60 -4.80 1.24
C PRO A 24 -11.50 -3.72 0.63
N LEU A 25 -11.02 -2.95 -0.36
CA LEU A 25 -11.76 -1.86 -0.98
C LEU A 25 -12.46 -2.26 -2.28
N CYS A 26 -11.85 -3.10 -3.11
CA CYS A 26 -12.40 -3.50 -4.41
C CYS A 26 -12.45 -5.01 -4.67
N GLY A 27 -11.84 -5.84 -3.81
CA GLY A 27 -11.75 -7.29 -4.01
C GLY A 27 -10.67 -7.75 -5.01
N GLY A 28 -9.88 -6.82 -5.57
CA GLY A 28 -8.68 -7.13 -6.37
C GLY A 28 -7.58 -7.81 -5.56
N THR A 29 -6.42 -8.07 -6.16
CA THR A 29 -5.30 -8.71 -5.47
C THR A 29 -4.32 -7.66 -4.95
N LEU A 30 -3.88 -7.80 -3.70
CA LEU A 30 -2.76 -7.03 -3.18
C LEU A 30 -1.45 -7.68 -3.61
N GLU A 31 -0.63 -6.93 -4.35
CA GLU A 31 0.73 -7.33 -4.70
C GLU A 31 1.66 -7.04 -3.52
N ASP A 32 2.44 -8.04 -3.12
CA ASP A 32 3.46 -7.90 -2.07
C ASP A 32 4.67 -7.16 -2.65
N THR A 33 4.64 -5.83 -2.59
CA THR A 33 5.70 -4.97 -3.13
C THR A 33 6.63 -4.53 -2.01
N PRO A 34 7.96 -4.78 -2.11
CA PRO A 34 8.90 -4.40 -1.05
C PRO A 34 9.00 -2.89 -0.86
N ALA A 35 8.69 -2.11 -1.91
CA ALA A 35 8.77 -0.67 -1.94
C ALA A 35 7.83 -0.11 -3.00
N ALA A 36 7.07 0.92 -2.65
CA ALA A 36 6.13 1.60 -3.53
C ALA A 36 6.31 3.12 -3.49
N THR A 37 5.83 3.79 -4.55
CA THR A 37 5.69 5.25 -4.58
C THR A 37 4.25 5.62 -4.28
N ILE A 38 4.02 6.29 -3.15
CA ILE A 38 2.69 6.62 -2.64
C ILE A 38 2.48 8.14 -2.69
N PRO A 39 1.51 8.64 -3.48
CA PRO A 39 1.13 10.04 -3.48
C PRO A 39 0.17 10.37 -2.34
N PHE A 40 0.41 11.48 -1.66
CA PHE A 40 -0.48 12.07 -0.67
C PHE A 40 -0.88 13.48 -1.10
N VAL A 41 -2.13 13.86 -0.86
CA VAL A 41 -2.62 15.23 -1.05
C VAL A 41 -3.15 15.72 0.29
N VAL A 42 -2.44 16.66 0.92
CA VAL A 42 -2.75 17.15 2.26
C VAL A 42 -2.68 18.67 2.28
N LYS A 43 -3.80 19.33 2.61
CA LYS A 43 -3.89 20.81 2.73
C LYS A 43 -3.34 21.57 1.50
N GLY A 44 -3.54 21.04 0.30
CA GLY A 44 -3.06 21.64 -0.96
C GLY A 44 -1.59 21.38 -1.29
N CYS A 45 -0.87 20.62 -0.45
CA CYS A 45 0.46 20.10 -0.76
C CYS A 45 0.35 18.68 -1.30
N VAL A 46 1.04 18.39 -2.40
CA VAL A 46 1.24 17.03 -2.91
C VAL A 46 2.55 16.51 -2.36
N VAL A 47 2.52 15.37 -1.68
CA VAL A 47 3.73 14.69 -1.16
C VAL A 47 3.85 13.35 -1.84
N ILE A 48 4.92 13.15 -2.62
CA ILE A 48 5.26 11.86 -3.22
C ILE A 48 6.28 11.17 -2.32
N VAL A 49 5.86 10.11 -1.63
CA VAL A 49 6.77 9.29 -0.83
C VAL A 49 7.24 8.12 -1.68
N LYS A 50 8.53 8.06 -1.95
CA LYS A 50 9.19 6.94 -2.65
C LYS A 50 9.68 5.89 -1.65
N GLU A 51 9.83 4.67 -2.12
CA GLU A 51 10.41 3.54 -1.37
C GLU A 51 9.67 3.23 -0.04
N ALA A 52 8.36 3.47 0.01
CA ALA A 52 7.56 3.13 1.18
C ALA A 52 7.17 1.64 1.13
N PRO A 53 7.42 0.83 2.18
CA PRO A 53 6.95 -0.55 2.23
C PRO A 53 5.42 -0.59 2.24
N ALA A 54 4.83 -1.17 1.21
CA ALA A 54 3.38 -1.22 1.06
C ALA A 54 2.98 -2.33 0.08
N ASP A 55 1.82 -2.94 0.32
CA ASP A 55 1.15 -3.75 -0.69
C ASP A 55 0.29 -2.83 -1.58
N ILE A 56 0.35 -3.01 -2.90
CA ILE A 56 -0.44 -2.22 -3.86
C ILE A 56 -1.50 -3.11 -4.49
N CYS A 57 -2.75 -2.63 -4.53
CA CYS A 57 -3.78 -3.34 -5.28
C CYS A 57 -3.57 -3.21 -6.80
N ASP A 58 -3.51 -4.36 -7.48
CA ASP A 58 -3.37 -4.49 -8.94
C ASP A 58 -4.48 -3.81 -9.76
N GLN A 59 -5.66 -3.62 -9.17
CA GLN A 59 -6.82 -3.06 -9.85
C GLN A 59 -7.09 -1.60 -9.51
N CYS A 60 -7.15 -1.26 -8.22
CA CYS A 60 -7.55 0.07 -7.78
C CYS A 60 -6.39 0.98 -7.38
N GLY A 61 -5.16 0.45 -7.32
CA GLY A 61 -3.95 1.21 -6.99
C GLY A 61 -3.86 1.70 -5.54
N HIS A 62 -4.75 1.28 -4.64
CA HIS A 62 -4.67 1.65 -3.23
C HIS A 62 -3.47 0.98 -2.57
N ALA A 63 -2.72 1.77 -1.80
CA ALA A 63 -1.60 1.29 -1.00
C ALA A 63 -2.05 0.88 0.40
N PHE A 64 -1.57 -0.27 0.85
CA PHE A 64 -1.78 -0.81 2.19
C PHE A 64 -0.43 -0.94 2.88
N VAL A 65 -0.26 -0.25 3.99
CA VAL A 65 0.98 -0.26 4.77
C VAL A 65 0.79 -1.03 6.05
N ALA A 66 1.86 -1.69 6.52
CA ALA A 66 1.86 -2.35 7.82
C ALA A 66 1.78 -1.31 8.96
N ASN A 67 1.34 -1.76 10.13
CA ASN A 67 1.10 -0.88 11.27
C ASN A 67 2.36 -0.15 11.76
N ASP A 68 3.51 -0.81 11.69
CA ASP A 68 4.83 -0.26 12.00
C ASP A 68 5.33 0.78 10.98
N VAL A 69 4.84 0.71 9.73
CA VAL A 69 5.14 1.69 8.67
C VAL A 69 4.22 2.92 8.73
N ALA A 70 2.96 2.74 9.16
CA ALA A 70 1.94 3.78 9.12
C ALA A 70 2.31 5.05 9.93
N GLY A 71 2.93 4.87 11.10
CA GLY A 71 3.39 5.98 11.96
C GLY A 71 4.49 6.82 11.30
N PRO A 72 5.66 6.23 10.98
CA PRO A 72 6.75 6.92 10.31
C PRO A 72 6.33 7.58 8.99
N LEU A 73 5.47 6.93 8.20
CA LEU A 73 4.95 7.49 6.95
C LEU A 73 4.12 8.76 7.19
N SER A 74 3.29 8.75 8.23
CA SER A 74 2.48 9.90 8.62
C SER A 74 3.32 11.07 9.14
N GLU A 75 4.39 10.79 9.88
CA GLU A 75 5.35 11.81 10.35
C GLU A 75 6.09 12.44 9.17
N LEU A 76 6.60 11.62 8.25
CA LEU A 76 7.28 12.09 7.03
C LEU A 76 6.39 13.03 6.19
N VAL A 77 5.13 12.65 5.98
CA VAL A 77 4.17 13.49 5.24
C VAL A 77 3.88 14.80 6.00
N ARG A 78 3.72 14.74 7.33
CA ARG A 78 3.46 15.93 8.16
C ARG A 78 4.63 16.92 8.09
N ASP A 79 5.85 16.40 8.16
CA ASP A 79 7.07 17.19 8.08
C ASP A 79 7.22 17.82 6.69
N ALA A 80 6.94 17.07 5.62
CA ALA A 80 6.92 17.61 4.27
C ALA A 80 5.90 18.75 4.10
N VAL A 81 4.67 18.57 4.60
CA VAL A 81 3.61 19.60 4.56
C VAL A 81 4.00 20.85 5.38
N SER A 82 4.72 20.68 6.49
CA SER A 82 5.14 21.80 7.35
C SER A 82 6.06 22.80 6.65
N ARG A 83 6.75 22.37 5.58
CA ARG A 83 7.70 23.18 4.79
C ARG A 83 7.00 24.18 3.86
N LYS A 84 5.66 24.18 3.82
CA LYS A 84 4.83 25.11 3.00
C LYS A 84 5.18 25.09 1.51
N THR A 85 5.46 23.91 0.97
CA THR A 85 5.69 23.69 -0.47
C THR A 85 4.43 23.16 -1.14
N GLU A 86 4.26 23.42 -2.43
CA GLU A 86 3.13 22.86 -3.21
C GLU A 86 3.35 21.40 -3.57
N LEU A 87 4.61 21.00 -3.78
CA LEU A 87 5.02 19.64 -4.10
C LEU A 87 6.30 19.28 -3.34
N ALA A 88 6.30 18.13 -2.68
CA ALA A 88 7.47 17.52 -2.07
C ALA A 88 7.65 16.09 -2.59
N VAL A 89 8.88 15.71 -2.89
CA VAL A 89 9.26 14.32 -3.17
C VAL A 89 10.25 13.90 -2.10
N VAL A 90 9.91 12.86 -1.35
CA VAL A 90 10.69 12.38 -0.20
C VAL A 90 10.93 10.87 -0.34
N ASN A 91 12.02 10.37 0.23
CA ASN A 91 12.35 8.96 0.24
C ASN A 91 12.15 8.40 1.65
N PHE A 92 11.30 7.39 1.80
CA PHE A 92 11.01 6.77 3.09
C PHE A 92 12.26 6.09 3.69
N SER A 93 13.01 5.36 2.86
CA SER A 93 14.21 4.62 3.30
C SER A 93 15.35 5.53 3.79
N GLU A 94 15.52 6.70 3.19
CA GLU A 94 16.58 7.64 3.56
C GLU A 94 16.24 8.45 4.81
N THR A 95 14.96 8.60 5.14
CA THR A 95 14.54 9.45 6.27
C THR A 95 14.64 8.75 7.63
N LEU A 96 14.71 7.41 7.65
CA LEU A 96 14.90 6.61 8.88
C LEU A 96 16.37 6.55 9.36
N VAL A 97 17.34 6.97 8.53
CA VAL A 97 18.78 6.86 8.82
C VAL A 97 19.33 8.12 9.54
N GLY A 98 18.49 9.13 9.79
CA GLY A 98 18.91 10.44 10.31
C GLY A 98 18.36 10.82 11.69
N ALA A 99 17.78 9.89 12.45
CA ALA A 99 17.27 10.13 13.82
C ALA A 99 18.28 9.71 14.90
#